data_AF-A0A4Y9J863-F1
#
_entry.id   AF-A0A4Y9J863-F1
#
_cell.length_a   1.000
_cell.length_b   1.000
_cell.length_c   1.000
_cell.angle_alpha   90.00
_cell.angle_beta   90.00
_cell.angle_gamma   90.00
#
_symmetry.space_group_name_H-M   'P 1'
#
loop_
_entity.id
_entity.type
_entity.pdbx_description
1 polymer ?
#
loop_
_entity_poly.entity_id
_entity_poly.type
_entity_poly.pdbx_seq_one_letter_code
_entity_poly.pdbx_strand_id
1 'polypeptide(L)' 'VPGEPAARPLREAAQVMRIWISPWADAQDNLNWSSYVFTEITPKRWAFGEQEVRHQGMAPAFIPR' A
#
# COMPACT_ATOMS: atom_id res chain seq x y z
N VAL A 1 29.51 -21.79 0.46
CA VAL A 1 30.88 -21.21 0.50
C VAL A 1 31.03 -20.50 1.83
N PRO A 2 32.15 -20.63 2.58
CA PRO A 2 32.34 -19.89 3.82
C PRO A 2 32.53 -18.40 3.48
N GLY A 3 31.65 -17.52 3.95
CA GLY A 3 31.78 -16.07 3.77
C GLY A 3 30.54 -15.33 3.25
N GLU A 4 29.44 -16.03 2.95
CA GLU A 4 28.19 -15.33 2.57
C GLU A 4 27.51 -14.78 3.84
N PRO A 5 27.21 -13.46 3.92
CA PRO A 5 26.51 -12.93 5.08
C PRO A 5 25.16 -13.62 5.21
N ALA A 6 24.90 -14.23 6.36
CA ALA A 6 23.62 -14.88 6.64
C ALA A 6 22.48 -13.87 6.38
N ALA A 7 21.59 -14.19 5.44
CA ALA A 7 20.47 -13.33 5.09
C ALA A 7 19.68 -12.96 6.37
N ARG A 8 19.55 -11.67 6.66
CA ARG A 8 18.79 -11.18 7.81
C ARG A 8 17.37 -10.82 7.36
N PRO A 9 16.33 -11.21 8.12
CA PRO A 9 14.97 -10.84 7.77
C PRO A 9 14.80 -9.32 7.86
N LEU A 10 14.31 -8.70 6.79
CA LEU A 10 13.94 -7.30 6.75
C LEU A 10 12.42 -7.18 6.74
N ARG A 11 11.88 -6.28 7.58
CA ARG A 11 10.46 -5.94 7.58
C ARG A 11 10.24 -4.73 6.69
N GLU A 12 9.59 -4.94 5.56
CA GLU A 12 9.23 -3.84 4.67
C GLU A 12 8.08 -3.02 5.26
N ALA A 13 8.19 -1.70 5.17
CA ALA A 13 7.14 -0.79 5.62
C ALA A 13 5.92 -0.88 4.69
N ALA A 14 4.73 -0.65 5.25
CA ALA A 14 3.52 -0.54 4.44
C ALA A 14 3.57 0.71 3.57
N GLN A 15 3.07 0.62 2.35
CA GLN A 15 2.84 1.79 1.51
C GLN A 15 1.49 2.40 1.88
N VAL A 16 1.48 3.69 2.21
CA VAL A 16 0.26 4.43 2.61
C VAL A 16 -0.13 5.41 1.52
N MET A 17 -1.38 5.34 1.07
CA MET A 17 -1.98 6.34 0.21
C MET A 17 -2.61 7.43 1.05
N ARG A 18 -2.48 8.69 0.59
CA ARG A 18 -3.24 9.83 1.10
C ARG A 18 -4.17 10.34 0.01
N ILE A 19 -5.47 10.30 0.27
CA ILE A 19 -6.50 10.86 -0.59
C ILE A 19 -6.95 12.18 0.01
N TRP A 20 -6.99 13.23 -0.82
CA TRP A 20 -7.62 14.50 -0.47
C TRP A 20 -9.05 14.52 -0.99
N ILE A 21 -9.98 14.97 -0.15
CA ILE A 21 -11.38 15.18 -0.52
C ILE A 21 -11.63 16.68 -0.51
N SER A 22 -11.96 17.24 -1.67
CA SER A 22 -12.33 18.65 -1.81
C SER A 22 -13.62 18.95 -1.05
N PRO A 23 -13.81 20.17 -0.53
CA PRO A 23 -15.09 20.56 0.07
C PRO A 23 -16.25 20.42 -0.92
N TRP A 24 -17.43 20.07 -0.42
CA TRP A 24 -18.64 19.91 -1.23
C TRP A 24 -19.90 20.18 -0.40
N ALA A 25 -21.00 20.54 -1.06
CA ALA A 25 -22.31 20.70 -0.42
C ALA A 25 -23.20 19.49 -0.74
N ASP A 26 -23.92 18.98 0.26
CA ASP A 26 -24.87 17.88 0.05
C ASP A 26 -26.23 18.37 -0.45
N ALA A 27 -27.18 17.45 -0.66
CA ALA A 27 -28.51 17.78 -1.17
C ALA A 27 -29.39 18.58 -0.18
N GLN A 28 -28.94 18.71 1.07
CA GLN A 28 -29.59 19.46 2.13
C GLN A 28 -28.85 20.77 2.43
N ASP A 29 -27.93 21.18 1.54
CA ASP A 29 -27.11 22.38 1.64
C ASP A 29 -26.14 22.38 2.84
N ASN A 30 -25.77 21.20 3.35
CA ASN A 30 -24.73 21.11 4.38
C ASN A 30 -23.35 21.13 3.73
N LEU A 31 -22.49 22.02 4.23
CA LEU A 31 -21.09 22.08 3.83
C LEU A 31 -20.29 20.94 4.47
N ASN A 32 -19.80 20.03 3.63
CA ASN A 32 -18.82 19.03 4.00
C ASN A 32 -17.42 19.62 3.78
N TRP A 33 -16.71 19.88 4.87
CA TRP A 33 -15.37 20.48 4.82
C TRP A 33 -14.32 19.51 4.25
N SER A 34 -13.19 20.07 3.80
CA SER A 34 -12.10 19.26 3.27
C SER A 34 -11.57 18.25 4.29
N SER A 35 -11.21 17.06 3.83
CA SER A 35 -10.62 16.02 4.69
C SER A 35 -9.55 15.22 3.94
N TYR A 36 -8.78 14.44 4.73
CA TYR A 36 -7.82 13.48 4.22
C TYR A 36 -8.18 12.08 4.69
N VAL A 37 -8.09 11.10 3.78
CA VAL A 37 -8.25 9.67 4.08
C VAL A 37 -6.92 8.96 3.82
N PHE A 38 -6.52 8.11 4.76
CA PHE A 38 -5.29 7.32 4.69
C PHE A 38 -5.64 5.84 4.59
N THR A 39 -4.99 5.12 3.66
CA THR A 39 -5.19 3.68 3.49
C THR A 39 -3.87 2.97 3.16
N GLU A 40 -3.70 1.75 3.65
CA GLU A 40 -2.56 0.90 3.29
C GLU A 40 -2.82 0.26 1.92
N ILE A 41 -1.95 0.52 0.95
CA ILE A 41 -2.03 -0.07 -0.40
C ILE A 41 -1.33 -1.44 -0.43
N THR A 42 -0.26 -1.59 0.36
CA THR A 42 0.51 -2.84 0.44
C THR A 42 0.73 -3.22 1.89
N PRO A 43 0.34 -4.44 2.30
CA PRO A 43 0.56 -4.90 3.67
C PRO A 43 2.06 -5.08 3.93
N LYS A 44 2.44 -4.94 5.20
CA LYS A 44 3.83 -5.16 5.65
C LYS A 44 4.22 -6.62 5.36
N ARG A 45 5.32 -6.82 4.63
CA ARG A 45 5.87 -8.15 4.31
C ARG A 45 7.26 -8.35 4.90
N TRP A 46 7.61 -9.62 5.09
CA TRP A 46 8.97 -10.02 5.43
C TRP A 46 9.74 -10.33 4.15
N ALA A 47 10.97 -9.82 4.06
CA ALA A 47 11.93 -10.16 3.02
C ALA A 47 13.07 -10.98 3.62
N PHE A 48 13.47 -12.07 2.96
CA PHE A 48 14.58 -12.93 3.36
C PHE A 48 15.41 -13.30 2.13
N GLY A 49 16.65 -12.79 2.04
CA GLY A 49 17.48 -12.92 0.83
C GLY A 49 16.95 -12.10 -0.36
N GLU A 50 17.33 -12.46 -1.59
CA GLU A 50 16.83 -11.86 -2.84
C GLU A 50 15.43 -12.36 -3.24
N GLN A 51 14.88 -13.36 -2.53
CA GLN A 51 13.52 -13.83 -2.76
C GLN A 51 12.55 -13.01 -1.90
N GLU A 52 11.85 -12.09 -2.55
CA GLU A 52 10.56 -11.62 -2.07
C GLU A 52 9.69 -12.85 -1.80
N VAL A 53 9.27 -13.07 -0.55
CA VAL A 53 8.30 -14.11 -0.21
C VAL A 53 6.95 -13.66 -0.79
N ARG A 54 6.78 -13.87 -2.09
CA ARG A 54 5.57 -13.51 -2.83
C ARG A 54 4.45 -14.42 -2.35
N HIS A 55 3.55 -13.88 -1.55
CA HIS A 55 2.18 -14.38 -1.55
C HIS A 55 1.62 -14.07 -2.94
N GLN A 56 1.46 -15.12 -3.75
CA GLN A 56 0.90 -15.06 -5.09
C GLN A 56 -0.60 -14.67 -5.01
N GLY A 57 -0.87 -13.40 -4.74
CA GLY A 57 -2.16 -12.76 -4.95
C GLY A 57 -2.13 -12.11 -6.32
N MET A 58 -2.97 -12.60 -7.22
CA MET A 58 -3.18 -12.08 -8.57
C MET A 58 -3.33 -10.54 -8.53
N ALA A 59 -2.45 -9.79 -9.20
CA ALA A 59 -2.67 -8.37 -9.42
C ALA A 59 -3.88 -8.22 -10.38
N PRO A 60 -4.88 -7.37 -10.09
CA PRO A 60 -5.97 -7.14 -11.03
C PRO A 60 -5.39 -6.43 -12.27
N ALA A 61 -5.32 -7.15 -13.38
CA ALA A 61 -5.00 -6.58 -14.68
C ALA A 61 -6.18 -5.73 -15.16
N PHE A 62 -6.10 -4.40 -14.99
CA PHE A 62 -7.02 -3.49 -15.65
C PHE A 62 -6.63 -3.39 -17.13
N ILE A 63 -7.34 -4.12 -17.99
CA ILE A 63 -7.22 -4.02 -19.44
C ILE A 63 -8.40 -3.16 -19.94
N PRO A 64 -8.21 -1.88 -20.27
CA PRO A 64 -9.23 -1.11 -20.96
C PRO A 64 -9.41 -1.66 -22.39
N ARG A 65 -10.66 -1.89 -22.80
CA ARG A 65 -11.06 -2.15 -24.20
C ARG A 65 -11.50 -0.85 -24.85
#